data_AF-A0A0Q8QT15-F1
#
_entry.id   AF-A0A0Q8QT15-F1
#
_cell.length_a   1.000
_cell.length_b   1.000
_cell.length_c   1.000
_cell.angle_alpha   90.00
_cell.angle_beta   90.00
_cell.angle_gamma   90.00
#
_symmetry.space_group_name_H-M   'P 1'
#
loop_
_entity.id
_entity.type
_entity.pdbx_description
1 polymer ?
#
loop_
_entity_poly.entity_id
_entity_poly.type
_entity_poly.pdbx_seq_one_letter_code
_entity_poly.pdbx_strand_id
1 'polypeptide(L)'
;MSNTERELLWRERVARWRKSGLNRRIASYDSVGKFGAWDYDGDGNVLSETDANGNSTTHDYNELGQRTTTRQPEGRTLTFDADLMGNRTGLTDGRGNKTSYEYDRLNVSVQPFHL
;
A
#
# COMPACT_ATOMS: atom_id res chain seq x y z
N MET A 1 21.81 -24.05 5.52
CA MET A 1 20.56 -23.74 6.23
C MET A 1 19.41 -24.36 5.48
N SER A 2 18.66 -25.24 6.12
CA SER A 2 17.51 -25.94 5.54
C SER A 2 16.24 -25.07 5.59
N ASN A 3 15.25 -25.35 4.73
CA ASN A 3 13.97 -24.64 4.74
C ASN A 3 13.24 -24.74 6.09
N THR A 4 13.46 -25.82 6.84
CA THR A 4 12.84 -26.06 8.15
C THR A 4 13.43 -25.15 9.24
N GLU A 5 14.74 -24.87 9.18
CA GLU A 5 15.39 -23.91 10.08
C GLU A 5 14.93 -22.46 9.81
N ARG A 6 14.64 -22.13 8.55
CA ARG A 6 14.05 -20.84 8.16
C ARG A 6 12.61 -20.68 8.67
N GLU A 7 11.83 -21.76 8.68
CA GLU A 7 10.44 -21.75 9.17
C GLU A 7 10.35 -21.65 10.70
N LEU A 8 11.27 -22.27 11.44
CA LEU A 8 11.37 -22.15 12.89
C LEU A 8 11.85 -20.76 13.33
N LEU A 9 12.83 -20.18 12.62
CA LEU A 9 13.26 -18.80 12.83
C LEU A 9 12.14 -17.79 12.53
N TRP A 10 11.26 -18.10 11.57
CA TRP A 10 10.05 -17.32 11.26
C TRP A 10 9.05 -17.36 12.44
N ARG A 11 8.74 -18.54 12.98
CA ARG A 11 7.80 -18.71 14.10
C ARG A 11 8.29 -18.06 15.40
N GLU A 12 9.56 -18.22 15.74
CA GLU A 12 10.15 -17.65 16.96
C GLU A 12 10.38 -16.15 16.89
N ARG A 13 10.60 -15.60 15.70
CA ARG A 13 10.58 -14.17 15.48
C ARG A 13 9.15 -13.69 15.68
N VAL A 14 8.18 -14.15 14.89
CA VAL A 14 6.76 -13.73 14.94
C VAL A 14 6.17 -13.70 16.35
N ALA A 15 6.54 -14.66 17.22
CA ALA A 15 6.09 -14.72 18.62
C ALA A 15 6.63 -13.57 19.52
N ARG A 16 7.87 -13.11 19.32
CA ARG A 16 8.45 -11.96 20.05
C ARG A 16 7.89 -10.62 19.58
N TRP A 17 7.45 -10.52 18.32
CA TRP A 17 7.00 -9.26 17.70
C TRP A 17 5.53 -8.90 17.96
N ARG A 18 4.74 -9.82 18.54
CA ARG A 18 3.37 -9.57 19.02
C ARG A 18 3.29 -8.54 20.17
N LYS A 19 4.42 -8.18 20.79
CA LYS A 19 4.46 -7.41 22.05
C LYS A 19 4.89 -5.94 21.90
N SER A 20 5.20 -5.45 20.69
CA SER A 20 5.91 -4.18 20.49
C SER A 20 5.06 -2.96 20.10
N GLY A 21 3.76 -3.10 19.80
CA GLY A 21 2.85 -1.95 19.63
C GLY A 21 3.18 -0.93 18.53
N LEU A 22 4.11 -1.20 17.61
CA LEU A 22 4.47 -0.32 16.49
C LEU A 22 4.42 -1.13 15.20
N ASN A 23 3.80 -0.55 14.17
CA ASN A 23 3.72 -0.95 12.75
C ASN A 23 4.15 -2.38 12.41
N ARG A 24 3.20 -3.18 11.92
CA ARG A 24 3.44 -4.57 11.53
C ARG A 24 4.38 -4.59 10.33
N ARG A 25 5.59 -5.12 10.44
CA ARG A 25 6.43 -5.46 9.30
C ARG A 25 6.31 -6.95 8.99
N ILE A 26 5.84 -7.31 7.80
CA ILE A 26 5.82 -8.70 7.31
C ILE A 26 6.87 -8.83 6.21
N ALA A 27 7.72 -9.86 6.30
CA ALA A 27 8.68 -10.18 5.24
C ALA A 27 8.47 -11.60 4.74
N SER A 28 8.35 -11.77 3.41
CA SER A 28 8.28 -13.08 2.75
C SER A 28 9.61 -13.42 2.09
N TYR A 29 10.07 -14.65 2.28
CA TYR A 29 11.26 -15.19 1.62
C TYR A 29 10.82 -16.28 0.64
N ASP A 30 11.11 -16.12 -0.65
CA ASP A 30 11.02 -17.25 -1.59
C ASP A 30 12.26 -18.16 -1.49
N SER A 31 12.21 -19.32 -2.16
CA SER A 31 13.30 -20.31 -2.17
C SER A 31 14.60 -19.79 -2.82
N VAL A 32 14.59 -18.62 -3.45
CA VAL A 32 15.69 -18.02 -4.21
C VAL A 32 16.28 -16.79 -3.50
N GLY A 33 15.67 -16.33 -2.40
CA GLY A 33 16.16 -15.19 -1.62
C GLY A 33 15.60 -13.84 -2.08
N LYS A 34 14.50 -13.83 -2.83
CA LYS A 34 13.76 -12.59 -3.14
C LYS A 34 12.94 -12.17 -1.93
N PHE A 35 13.16 -10.94 -1.50
CA PHE A 35 12.57 -10.38 -0.28
C PHE A 35 11.41 -9.47 -0.64
N GLY A 36 10.20 -9.79 -0.18
CA GLY A 36 9.09 -8.84 -0.12
C GLY A 36 8.94 -8.35 1.31
N ALA A 37 8.79 -7.05 1.55
CA ALA A 37 8.40 -6.51 2.86
C ALA A 37 7.18 -5.62 2.77
N TRP A 38 6.32 -5.68 3.79
CA TRP A 38 5.17 -4.79 3.96
C TRP A 38 5.18 -4.21 5.36
N ASP A 39 5.02 -2.90 5.46
CA ASP A 39 4.77 -2.19 6.71
C ASP A 39 3.30 -1.78 6.75
N TYR A 40 2.64 -1.94 7.89
CA TYR A 40 1.24 -1.56 8.08
C TYR A 40 1.07 -0.57 9.24
N ASP A 41 0.04 0.27 9.16
CA ASP A 41 -0.40 1.10 10.29
C ASP A 41 -1.19 0.27 11.34
N GLY A 42 -1.70 0.96 12.37
CA GLY A 42 -2.50 0.34 13.44
C GLY A 42 -3.84 -0.23 12.97
N ASP A 43 -4.40 0.31 11.89
CA ASP A 43 -5.68 -0.07 11.30
C ASP A 43 -5.54 -1.18 10.25
N GLY A 44 -4.29 -1.53 9.89
CA GLY A 44 -3.96 -2.58 8.95
C GLY A 44 -3.84 -2.10 7.50
N ASN A 45 -3.74 -0.80 7.25
CA ASN A 45 -3.41 -0.26 5.94
C ASN A 45 -1.92 -0.41 5.65
N VAL A 46 -1.55 -0.70 4.39
CA VAL A 46 -0.15 -0.87 3.97
C VAL A 46 0.51 0.51 3.86
N LEU A 47 1.44 0.84 4.75
CA LEU A 47 2.23 2.08 4.68
C LEU A 47 3.38 1.99 3.68
N SER A 48 3.99 0.82 3.55
CA SER A 48 5.12 0.59 2.64
C SER A 48 5.10 -0.84 2.13
N GLU A 49 5.46 -1.02 0.87
CA GLU A 49 5.78 -2.30 0.28
C GLU A 49 7.14 -2.22 -0.40
N THR A 50 8.00 -3.20 -0.15
CA THR A 50 9.29 -3.35 -0.81
C THR A 50 9.27 -4.62 -1.63
N ASP A 51 9.53 -4.51 -2.93
CA ASP A 51 9.59 -5.64 -3.84
C ASP A 51 10.89 -6.47 -3.68
N ALA A 52 10.91 -7.61 -4.36
CA ALA A 52 12.05 -8.52 -4.45
C ALA A 52 13.39 -7.87 -4.87
N ASN A 53 13.31 -6.76 -5.61
CA ASN A 53 14.46 -6.04 -6.15
C ASN A 53 14.90 -4.90 -5.21
N GLY A 54 14.22 -4.71 -4.06
CA GLY A 54 14.50 -3.63 -3.12
C GLY A 54 13.81 -2.31 -3.47
N ASN A 55 12.93 -2.28 -4.48
CA ASN A 55 12.17 -1.09 -4.81
C ASN A 55 11.05 -0.90 -3.78
N SER A 56 10.97 0.29 -3.18
CA SER A 56 9.95 0.61 -2.17
C SER A 56 8.86 1.52 -2.73
N THR A 57 7.61 1.12 -2.55
CA THR A 57 6.42 1.94 -2.75
C THR A 57 5.87 2.30 -1.38
N THR A 58 5.47 3.56 -1.17
CA THR A 58 4.84 4.00 0.10
C THR A 58 3.45 4.57 -0.14
N HIS A 59 2.59 4.47 0.88
CA HIS A 59 1.22 4.94 0.83
C HIS A 59 0.86 5.76 2.06
N ASP A 60 0.09 6.83 1.84
CA ASP A 60 -0.51 7.61 2.92
C ASP A 60 -2.03 7.45 2.88
N TYR A 61 -2.64 7.55 4.06
CA TYR A 61 -4.08 7.41 4.26
C TYR A 61 -4.61 8.61 5.06
N ASN A 62 -5.88 8.97 4.84
CA ASN A 62 -6.58 9.90 5.71
C ASN A 62 -7.16 9.19 6.95
N GLU A 63 -7.78 9.96 7.85
CA GLU A 63 -8.40 9.44 9.08
C GLU A 63 -9.53 8.43 8.84
N LEU A 64 -10.07 8.36 7.63
CA LEU A 64 -11.09 7.40 7.21
C LEU A 64 -10.47 6.12 6.61
N GLY A 65 -9.15 5.98 6.62
CA GLY A 65 -8.44 4.84 6.02
C GLY A 65 -8.42 4.86 4.48
N GLN A 66 -8.72 6.00 3.85
CA GLN A 66 -8.70 6.13 2.40
C GLN A 66 -7.32 6.56 1.94
N ARG A 67 -6.77 5.87 0.94
CA ARG A 67 -5.44 6.18 0.41
C ARG A 67 -5.42 7.54 -0.30
N THR A 68 -4.64 8.49 0.20
CA THR A 68 -4.49 9.84 -0.36
C THR A 68 -3.27 9.96 -1.25
N THR A 69 -2.22 9.17 -0.99
CA THR A 69 -0.97 9.25 -1.74
C THR A 69 -0.37 7.87 -1.98
N THR A 70 0.24 7.68 -3.15
CA THR A 70 1.16 6.59 -3.44
C THR A 70 2.46 7.18 -3.99
N ARG A 71 3.60 6.89 -3.36
CA ARG A 71 4.93 7.24 -3.89
C ARG A 71 5.58 5.99 -4.43
N GLN A 72 5.91 6.03 -5.71
CA GLN A 72 6.52 4.92 -6.42
C GLN A 72 8.05 5.03 -6.39
N PRO A 73 8.77 3.90 -6.48
CA PRO A 73 10.23 3.85 -6.41
C PRO A 73 10.92 4.69 -7.48
N GLU A 74 10.31 4.89 -8.65
CA GLU A 74 10.85 5.76 -9.70
C GLU A 74 10.73 7.27 -9.42
N GLY A 75 10.32 7.66 -8.20
CA GLY A 75 10.15 9.05 -7.78
C GLY A 75 8.82 9.68 -8.22
N ARG A 76 7.92 8.92 -8.84
CA ARG A 76 6.58 9.39 -9.19
C ARG A 76 5.66 9.33 -7.99
N THR A 77 4.92 10.40 -7.76
CA THR A 77 3.88 10.46 -6.73
C THR A 77 2.51 10.54 -7.39
N LEU A 78 1.59 9.70 -6.94
CA LEU A 78 0.17 9.77 -7.28
C LEU A 78 -0.57 10.33 -6.07
N THR A 79 -1.44 11.30 -6.27
CA THR A 79 -2.36 11.77 -5.23
C THR A 79 -3.80 11.45 -5.63
N PHE A 80 -4.62 11.10 -4.65
CA PHE A 80 -6.00 10.69 -4.85
C PHE A 80 -6.92 11.59 -4.05
N ASP A 81 -7.99 12.03 -4.70
CA ASP A 81 -9.11 12.72 -4.04
C ASP A 81 -10.23 11.71 -3.81
N ALA A 82 -10.90 11.82 -2.66
CA ALA A 82 -12.05 11.00 -2.31
C ALA A 82 -13.16 11.85 -1.69
N ASP A 83 -14.42 11.45 -1.89
CA ASP A 83 -15.56 12.04 -1.20
C ASP A 83 -15.76 11.45 0.21
N LEU A 84 -16.74 11.98 0.94
CA LEU A 84 -17.08 11.52 2.30
C LEU A 84 -17.61 10.07 2.34
N MET A 85 -18.05 9.53 1.20
CA MET A 85 -18.48 8.14 1.06
C MET A 85 -17.32 7.19 0.68
N GLY A 86 -16.13 7.72 0.42
CA GLY A 86 -14.94 6.98 0.02
C GLY A 86 -14.84 6.66 -1.47
N ASN A 87 -15.65 7.32 -2.29
CA ASN A 87 -15.53 7.20 -3.74
C ASN A 87 -14.39 8.08 -4.22
N ARG A 88 -13.57 7.55 -5.12
CA ARG A 88 -12.37 8.23 -5.59
C ARG A 88 -12.72 9.27 -6.64
N THR A 89 -12.86 10.53 -6.26
CA THR A 89 -13.26 11.64 -7.12
C THR A 89 -12.12 12.21 -7.97
N GLY A 90 -10.87 11.87 -7.68
CA GLY A 90 -9.73 12.40 -8.42
C GLY A 90 -8.45 11.57 -8.32
N LEU A 91 -7.61 11.73 -9.32
CA LEU A 91 -6.25 11.23 -9.41
C LEU A 91 -5.37 12.33 -10.03
N THR A 92 -4.27 12.68 -9.37
CA THR A 92 -3.21 13.48 -9.99
C THR A 92 -1.96 12.62 -10.13
N ASP A 93 -1.41 12.55 -11.34
CA ASP A 93 -0.19 11.79 -11.61
C ASP A 93 1.08 12.58 -11.24
N GLY A 94 2.24 11.90 -11.29
CA GLY A 94 3.54 12.52 -10.98
C GLY A 94 4.02 13.55 -12.00
N ARG A 95 3.26 13.79 -13.08
CA ARG A 95 3.48 14.84 -14.08
C ARG A 95 2.52 16.02 -13.90
N GLY A 96 1.61 15.95 -12.91
CA GLY A 96 0.59 16.95 -12.65
C GLY A 96 -0.67 16.80 -13.51
N ASN A 97 -0.80 15.73 -14.29
CA ASN A 97 -2.04 15.48 -15.03
C ASN A 97 -3.13 15.06 -14.05
N LYS A 98 -4.27 15.74 -14.10
CA LYS A 98 -5.42 15.46 -13.26
C LYS A 98 -6.49 14.70 -14.03
N THR A 99 -6.96 13.61 -13.45
CA THR A 99 -8.15 12.88 -13.88
C THR A 99 -9.20 13.01 -12.79
N SER A 100 -10.35 13.57 -13.13
CA SER A 100 -11.51 13.65 -12.23
C SER A 100 -12.49 12.55 -12.54
N TYR A 101 -13.10 11.98 -11.51
CA TYR A 101 -14.18 11.02 -11.61
C TYR A 101 -15.43 11.64 -10.99
N GLU A 102 -16.51 11.66 -11.75
CA GLU A 102 -17.82 12.02 -11.24
C GLU A 102 -18.60 10.75 -10.92
N TYR A 103 -19.31 10.75 -9.79
CA TYR A 103 -20.18 9.67 -9.39
C TYR A 103 -21.61 10.22 -9.29
N ASP A 104 -22.58 9.47 -9.82
CA ASP A 104 -23.98 9.82 -9.64
C ASP A 104 -24.45 9.53 -8.20
N ARG A 105 -25.69 9.91 -7.86
CA ARG A 105 -26.28 9.69 -6.52
C ARG A 105 -26.43 8.21 -6.14
N LEU A 106 -26.23 7.28 -7.08
CA LEU A 106 -26.26 5.84 -6.87
C LEU A 106 -24.86 5.25 -6.77
N ASN A 107 -23.82 6.10 -6.71
CA ASN A 107 -22.43 5.70 -6.65
C ASN A 107 -21.96 4.94 -7.91
N VAL A 108 -22.46 5.32 -9.07
CA VAL A 108 -21.98 4.82 -10.37
C VAL A 108 -21.05 5.86 -10.98
N SER A 109 -19.86 5.42 -11.40
CA SER A 109 -18.88 6.23 -12.14
C SER A 109 -19.49 6.70 -13.46
N VAL A 110 -19.79 7.99 -13.58
CA VAL A 110 -20.11 8.65 -14.85
C VAL A 110 -18.79 9.12 -15.47
N GLN A 111 -18.15 8.25 -16.24
CA GLN A 111 -17.00 8.71 -17.05
C GLN A 111 -17.51 9.48 -18.28
N PRO A 112 -17.08 10.73 -18.50
CA PRO A 112 -17.19 11.31 -19.83
C PRO A 112 -16.18 10.59 -20.74
N PHE A 113 -16.70 9.93 -21.79
CA PHE A 113 -15.91 9.41 -22.89
C PHE A 113 -14.96 10.53 -23.38
N HIS A 114 -13.64 10.33 -23.24
CA HIS A 114 -12.68 11.18 -23.92
C HIS A 114 -12.65 10.75 -25.39
N LEU A 115 -12.98 11.69 -26.29
CA LEU A 115 -12.91 11.58 -27.75
C LEU A 115 -11.47 11.41 -28.24
#